data_AF-A0A1Q5IW06-F1
#
_entry.id   AF-A0A1Q5IW06-F1
#
_cell.length_a   1.000
_cell.length_b   1.000
_cell.length_c   1.000
_cell.angle_alpha   90.00
_cell.angle_beta   90.00
_cell.angle_gamma   90.00
#
_symmetry.space_group_name_H-M   'P 1'
#
loop_
_entity.id
_entity.type
_entity.pdbx_description
1 polymer ?
#
loop_
_entity_poly.entity_id
_entity_poly.type
_entity_poly.pdbx_seq_one_letter_code
_entity_poly.pdbx_strand_id
1 'polypeptide(L)'
;MSTADRSGESTTWCPSGKADAPESVVLGVRSGQDGEVVYLADPVPARDVLPVVPKDVEPTRVLRFASHCVSNCLHRRGNDCGLVQRVAATPADERRSVPRCHLRPHCKWWVQVGVDGCRRCPALATTVVEGDDLGALVADPGTTREQLDAWIAEAGAGAPAR
;
A
#
# COMPACT_ATOMS: atom_id res chain seq x y z
N MET A 1 -36.32 25.90 -7.70
CA MET A 1 -35.39 25.14 -6.82
C MET A 1 -34.38 24.45 -7.71
N SER A 2 -33.18 25.02 -7.86
CA SER A 2 -32.09 24.42 -8.65
C SER A 2 -31.48 23.25 -7.90
N THR A 3 -31.58 22.06 -8.46
CA THR A 3 -30.71 20.93 -8.13
C THR A 3 -29.40 21.10 -8.90
N ALA A 4 -28.58 22.04 -8.45
CA ALA A 4 -27.20 22.14 -8.90
C ALA A 4 -26.34 21.20 -8.06
N ASP A 5 -25.60 20.36 -8.77
CA ASP A 5 -24.29 19.83 -8.40
C ASP A 5 -24.17 18.95 -7.15
N ARG A 6 -24.09 17.63 -7.37
CA ARG A 6 -23.48 16.69 -6.43
C ARG A 6 -22.69 15.61 -7.17
N SER A 7 -21.84 16.04 -8.10
CA SER A 7 -20.74 15.21 -8.60
C SER A 7 -19.43 15.68 -7.98
N GLY A 8 -19.40 15.85 -6.66
CA GLY A 8 -18.15 15.92 -5.93
C GLY A 8 -17.53 14.53 -5.95
N GLU A 9 -16.58 14.28 -6.87
CA GLU A 9 -15.73 13.09 -6.81
C GLU A 9 -15.07 13.07 -5.43
N SER A 10 -15.56 12.22 -4.54
CA SER A 10 -15.00 12.07 -3.20
C SER A 10 -13.55 11.64 -3.35
N THR A 11 -12.62 12.51 -2.96
CA THR A 11 -11.19 12.25 -3.05
C THR A 11 -10.87 10.95 -2.34
N THR A 12 -10.39 9.97 -3.10
CA THR A 12 -10.02 8.66 -2.57
C THR A 12 -8.53 8.65 -2.26
N TRP A 13 -8.16 8.12 -1.10
CA TRP A 13 -6.78 8.02 -0.66
C TRP A 13 -6.13 6.73 -1.15
N CYS A 14 -4.92 6.86 -1.67
CA CYS A 14 -4.05 5.77 -2.04
C CYS A 14 -3.12 5.45 -0.86
N PRO A 15 -3.22 4.25 -0.24
CA PRO A 15 -2.26 3.87 0.76
C PRO A 15 -0.88 3.67 0.15
N SER A 16 -0.72 3.42 -1.15
CA SER A 16 0.60 3.37 -1.82
C SER A 16 0.90 4.64 -2.61
N GLY A 17 0.41 5.77 -2.10
CA GLY A 17 0.61 7.09 -2.69
C GLY A 17 2.05 7.58 -2.61
N LYS A 18 2.37 8.62 -3.39
CA LYS A 18 3.72 9.19 -3.42
C LYS A 18 4.01 9.96 -2.13
N ALA A 19 5.24 9.83 -1.63
CA ALA A 19 5.67 10.55 -0.42
C ALA A 19 5.78 12.07 -0.65
N ASP A 20 6.16 12.49 -1.86
CA ASP A 20 6.41 13.89 -2.23
C ASP A 20 5.17 14.66 -2.74
N ALA A 21 4.00 14.01 -2.76
CA ALA A 21 2.77 14.70 -3.12
C ALA A 21 2.43 15.79 -2.07
N PRO A 22 1.91 16.97 -2.46
CA PRO A 22 1.66 18.08 -1.54
C PRO A 22 0.74 17.75 -0.36
N GLU A 23 -0.22 16.85 -0.57
CA GLU A 23 -1.18 16.37 0.41
C GLU A 23 -0.71 15.14 1.18
N SER A 24 0.47 14.60 0.85
CA SER A 24 0.92 13.31 1.37
C SER A 24 1.04 13.35 2.89
N VAL A 25 0.71 12.21 3.52
CA VAL A 25 0.78 12.03 4.96
C VAL A 25 1.57 10.79 5.32
N VAL A 26 2.26 10.84 6.45
CA VAL A 26 2.86 9.69 7.13
C VAL A 26 1.79 9.04 8.01
N LEU A 27 1.54 7.76 7.76
CA LEU A 27 0.61 6.92 8.53
C LEU A 27 1.31 6.14 9.64
N GLY A 28 2.62 5.90 9.52
CA GLY A 28 3.35 4.99 10.38
C GLY A 28 4.84 4.99 10.11
N VAL A 29 5.58 4.42 11.06
CA VAL A 29 7.02 4.21 11.01
C VAL A 29 7.28 2.73 10.81
N ARG A 30 8.19 2.39 9.89
CA ARG A 30 8.68 1.02 9.76
C ARG A 30 9.75 0.76 10.83
N SER A 31 9.56 -0.29 11.61
CA SER A 31 10.40 -0.68 12.73
C SER A 31 10.83 -2.14 12.59
N GLY A 32 11.99 -2.46 13.17
CA GLY A 32 12.51 -3.83 13.25
C GLY A 32 13.14 -4.36 11.96
N GLN A 33 13.73 -5.55 12.07
CA GLN A 33 14.31 -6.28 10.92
C GLN A 33 13.23 -6.81 9.97
N ASP A 34 12.02 -7.06 10.50
CA ASP A 34 10.90 -7.66 9.76
C ASP A 34 10.03 -6.63 9.01
N GLY A 35 10.41 -5.34 9.04
CA GLY A 35 9.72 -4.27 8.31
C GLY A 35 8.33 -3.93 8.84
N GLU A 36 8.08 -4.17 10.14
CA GLU A 36 6.78 -3.95 10.75
C GLU A 36 6.38 -2.47 10.75
N VAL A 37 5.14 -2.15 10.39
CA VAL A 37 4.63 -0.78 10.45
C VAL A 37 3.95 -0.52 11.78
N VAL A 38 4.54 0.38 12.57
CA VAL A 38 3.91 0.99 13.73
C VAL A 38 3.11 2.20 13.26
N TYR A 39 1.78 2.12 13.32
CA TYR A 39 0.90 3.20 12.88
C TYR A 39 0.86 4.34 13.91
N LEU A 40 0.90 5.58 13.40
CA LEU A 40 0.75 6.76 14.22
C LEU A 40 -0.69 6.90 14.72
N ALA A 41 -0.84 7.52 15.89
CA ALA A 41 -2.15 7.86 16.45
C ALA A 41 -2.92 8.82 15.54
N ASP A 42 -2.23 9.73 14.86
CA ASP A 42 -2.78 10.64 13.85
C ASP A 42 -1.81 10.72 12.66
N PRO A 43 -2.29 10.82 11.41
CA PRO A 43 -1.41 11.04 10.26
C PRO A 43 -0.70 12.39 10.37
N VAL A 44 0.59 12.42 10.03
CA VAL A 44 1.42 13.64 10.05
C VAL A 44 1.68 14.10 8.61
N PRO A 45 1.64 15.39 8.27
CA PRO A 45 1.98 15.85 6.92
C PRO A 45 3.39 15.41 6.52
N ALA A 46 3.53 14.80 5.34
CA ALA A 46 4.81 14.29 4.86
C ALA A 46 5.85 15.41 4.70
N ARG A 47 5.42 16.62 4.29
CA ARG A 47 6.29 17.80 4.15
C ARG A 47 7.02 18.19 5.44
N ASP A 48 6.46 17.86 6.61
CA ASP A 48 7.04 18.18 7.91
C ASP A 48 8.07 17.11 8.33
N VAL A 49 7.99 15.90 7.74
CA VAL A 49 8.83 14.75 8.09
C VAL A 49 9.93 14.48 7.07
N LEU A 50 9.66 14.66 5.77
CA LEU A 50 10.64 14.39 4.71
C LEU A 50 11.97 15.14 4.88
N PRO A 51 12.01 16.41 5.30
CA PRO A 51 13.28 17.13 5.49
C PRO A 51 14.17 16.57 6.60
N VAL A 52 13.61 15.80 7.54
CA VAL A 52 14.37 15.20 8.65
C VAL A 52 14.83 13.76 8.36
N VAL A 53 14.38 13.16 7.26
CA VAL A 53 14.89 11.87 6.81
C VAL A 53 16.31 12.06 6.23
N PRO A 54 17.32 11.27 6.65
CA PRO A 54 18.65 11.34 6.06
C PRO A 54 18.62 11.16 4.55
N LYS A 55 19.43 11.93 3.80
CA LYS A 55 19.38 11.96 2.33
C LYS A 55 19.72 10.63 1.66
N ASP A 56 20.50 9.80 2.35
CA ASP A 56 20.91 8.46 1.95
C ASP A 56 19.88 7.37 2.32
N VAL A 57 18.80 7.75 3.02
CA VAL A 57 17.70 6.85 3.39
C VAL A 57 16.50 7.15 2.49
N GLU A 58 16.08 6.16 1.71
CA GLU A 58 14.82 6.23 0.97
C GLU A 58 13.65 6.36 1.96
N PRO A 59 12.83 7.42 1.92
CA PRO A 59 11.82 7.67 2.95
C PRO A 59 10.82 6.53 3.12
N THR A 60 10.40 5.87 2.05
CA THR A 60 9.40 4.80 2.16
C THR A 60 9.94 3.49 2.75
N ARG A 61 11.27 3.35 2.85
CA ARG A 61 11.95 2.29 3.60
C ARG A 61 11.74 2.42 5.11
N VAL A 62 11.55 3.64 5.60
CA VAL A 62 11.43 3.93 7.04
C VAL A 62 10.06 4.48 7.44
N LEU A 63 9.26 4.94 6.48
CA LEU A 63 7.96 5.56 6.72
C LEU A 63 6.88 4.97 5.80
N ARG A 64 5.66 4.89 6.32
CA ARG A 64 4.46 4.50 5.56
C ARG A 64 3.71 5.76 5.15
N PHE A 65 3.66 6.04 3.85
CA PHE A 65 2.94 7.20 3.33
C PHE A 65 1.55 6.88 2.81
N ALA A 66 0.76 7.92 2.56
CA ALA A 66 -0.39 7.90 1.67
C ALA A 66 -0.60 9.26 1.02
N SER A 67 -1.16 9.26 -0.18
CA SER A 67 -1.52 10.47 -0.94
C SER A 67 -2.87 10.26 -1.62
N HIS A 68 -3.37 11.23 -2.38
CA HIS A 68 -4.56 11.02 -3.20
C HIS A 68 -4.33 9.95 -4.27
N CYS A 69 -5.37 9.17 -4.56
CA CYS A 69 -5.38 8.21 -5.65
C CYS A 69 -5.62 8.95 -6.97
N VAL A 70 -4.63 8.91 -7.85
CA VAL A 70 -4.66 9.61 -9.15
C VAL A 70 -4.99 8.68 -10.31
N SER A 71 -5.60 9.22 -11.36
CA SER A 71 -6.01 8.45 -12.56
C SER A 71 -4.82 8.02 -13.44
N ASN A 72 -3.74 8.80 -13.46
CA ASN A 72 -2.52 8.53 -14.24
C ASN A 72 -1.52 7.60 -13.51
N CYS A 73 -1.97 6.86 -12.50
CA CYS A 73 -1.16 5.86 -11.81
C CYS A 73 -0.91 4.65 -12.73
N LEU A 74 0.34 4.13 -12.76
CA LEU A 74 0.72 2.95 -13.55
C LEU A 74 -0.07 1.68 -13.19
N HIS A 75 -0.64 1.62 -11.99
CA HIS A 75 -1.46 0.50 -11.54
C HIS A 75 -2.95 0.67 -11.82
N ARG A 76 -3.36 1.76 -12.45
CA ARG A 76 -4.77 2.01 -12.78
C ARG A 76 -5.24 1.02 -13.86
N ARG A 77 -6.40 0.39 -13.62
CA ARG A 77 -7.12 -0.44 -14.60
C ARG A 77 -8.57 0.05 -14.64
N GLY A 78 -8.90 0.94 -15.58
CA GLY A 78 -10.18 1.67 -15.53
C GLY A 78 -10.32 2.46 -14.22
N ASN A 79 -11.42 2.25 -13.50
CA ASN A 79 -11.61 2.87 -12.17
C ASN A 79 -10.94 2.10 -11.03
N ASP A 80 -10.38 0.92 -11.30
CA ASP A 80 -9.80 0.04 -10.29
C ASP A 80 -8.30 0.24 -10.11
N CYS A 81 -7.84 -0.25 -8.96
CA CYS A 81 -6.43 -0.38 -8.64
C CYS A 81 -6.02 -1.83 -8.93
N GLY A 82 -5.19 -2.04 -9.97
CA GLY A 82 -4.61 -3.35 -10.26
C GLY A 82 -3.57 -3.78 -9.22
N LEU A 83 -2.93 -2.82 -8.54
CA LEU A 83 -2.00 -3.13 -7.46
C LEU A 83 -2.72 -3.85 -6.31
N VAL A 84 -3.89 -3.37 -5.87
CA VAL A 84 -4.59 -4.05 -4.76
C VAL A 84 -5.11 -5.43 -5.16
N GLN A 85 -5.41 -5.66 -6.45
CA GLN A 85 -5.79 -6.98 -6.94
C GLN A 85 -4.63 -7.98 -6.82
N ARG A 86 -3.41 -7.57 -7.20
CA ARG A 86 -2.20 -8.40 -6.99
C ARG A 86 -1.86 -8.55 -5.52
N VAL A 87 -2.00 -7.51 -4.72
CA VAL A 87 -1.81 -7.59 -3.27
C VAL A 87 -2.76 -8.60 -2.66
N ALA A 88 -4.06 -8.53 -2.94
CA ALA A 88 -5.05 -9.43 -2.37
C ALA A 88 -4.81 -10.91 -2.73
N ALA A 89 -4.01 -11.18 -3.77
CA ALA A 89 -3.56 -12.50 -4.18
C ALA A 89 -2.56 -13.15 -3.23
N THR A 90 -1.71 -12.34 -2.58
CA THR A 90 -0.58 -12.88 -1.82
C THR A 90 -1.07 -13.58 -0.56
N PRO A 91 -0.32 -14.50 0.06
CA PRO A 91 -0.71 -15.07 1.35
C PRO A 91 -0.91 -13.98 2.41
N ALA A 92 -1.99 -14.07 3.19
CA ALA A 92 -2.18 -13.22 4.37
C ALA A 92 -1.85 -14.00 5.63
N ASP A 93 -1.27 -13.31 6.61
CA ASP A 93 -1.31 -13.78 7.99
C ASP A 93 -2.69 -13.50 8.58
N GLU A 94 -3.57 -14.50 8.55
CA GLU A 94 -4.94 -14.40 9.07
C GLU A 94 -5.00 -14.15 10.59
N ARG A 95 -3.91 -14.46 11.32
CA ARG A 95 -3.85 -14.27 12.77
C ARG A 95 -3.51 -12.82 13.14
N ARG A 96 -2.98 -12.05 12.20
CA ARG A 96 -2.61 -10.66 12.42
C ARG A 96 -3.84 -9.76 12.41
N SER A 97 -4.05 -9.04 13.50
CA SER A 97 -5.10 -8.01 13.57
C SER A 97 -4.81 -6.87 12.58
N VAL A 98 -5.83 -6.39 11.89
CA VAL A 98 -5.70 -5.21 11.02
C VAL A 98 -5.50 -3.94 11.86
N PRO A 99 -4.59 -3.03 11.45
CA PRO A 99 -4.33 -1.80 12.20
C PRO A 99 -5.53 -0.86 12.19
N ARG A 100 -5.62 0.03 13.19
CA ARG A 100 -6.53 1.19 13.12
C ARG A 100 -5.94 2.18 12.11
N CYS A 101 -6.61 2.36 10.97
CA CYS A 101 -6.11 3.18 9.87
C CYS A 101 -7.08 4.33 9.58
N HIS A 102 -6.60 5.57 9.71
CA HIS A 102 -7.37 6.81 9.48
C HIS A 102 -7.90 6.94 8.05
N LEU A 103 -7.25 6.29 7.09
CA LEU A 103 -7.69 6.34 5.70
C LEU A 103 -8.85 5.40 5.41
N ARG A 104 -9.17 4.43 6.29
CA ARG A 104 -10.12 3.35 5.97
C ARG A 104 -11.45 3.87 5.35
N PRO A 105 -12.08 4.94 5.85
CA PRO A 105 -13.32 5.47 5.26
C PRO A 105 -13.19 5.97 3.83
N HIS A 106 -11.97 6.31 3.39
CA HIS A 106 -11.69 6.93 2.09
C HIS A 106 -10.60 6.17 1.29
N CYS A 107 -10.19 4.98 1.71
CA CYS A 107 -9.06 4.26 1.15
C CYS A 107 -9.47 3.48 -0.09
N LYS A 108 -8.76 3.68 -1.22
CA LYS A 108 -9.03 2.97 -2.49
C LYS A 108 -9.01 1.45 -2.32
N TRP A 109 -8.08 0.94 -1.51
CA TRP A 109 -7.91 -0.49 -1.29
C TRP A 109 -9.02 -1.07 -0.42
N TRP A 110 -9.42 -0.37 0.64
CA TRP A 110 -10.53 -0.77 1.48
C TRP A 110 -11.84 -0.80 0.69
N VAL A 111 -12.10 0.23 -0.11
CA VAL A 111 -13.30 0.30 -0.95
C VAL A 111 -13.35 -0.85 -1.96
N GLN A 112 -12.20 -1.28 -2.48
CA GLN A 112 -12.14 -2.29 -3.55
C GLN A 112 -12.11 -3.74 -3.04
N VAL A 113 -11.35 -4.04 -1.99
CA VAL A 113 -11.14 -5.43 -1.49
C VAL A 113 -11.35 -5.59 0.02
N GLY A 114 -11.81 -4.53 0.71
CA GLY A 114 -12.14 -4.59 2.14
C GLY A 114 -10.97 -5.00 3.03
N VAL A 115 -11.27 -5.90 3.98
CA VAL A 115 -10.34 -6.35 5.01
C VAL A 115 -9.12 -7.09 4.43
N ASP A 116 -9.26 -7.75 3.29
CA ASP A 116 -8.17 -8.51 2.67
C ASP A 116 -7.02 -7.60 2.21
N GLY A 117 -7.34 -6.39 1.75
CA GLY A 117 -6.35 -5.36 1.48
C GLY A 117 -5.69 -4.85 2.77
N CYS A 118 -6.48 -4.65 3.83
CA CYS A 118 -5.95 -4.19 5.12
C CYS A 118 -5.01 -5.18 5.81
N ARG A 119 -5.23 -6.49 5.65
CA ARG A 119 -4.34 -7.53 6.21
C ARG A 119 -2.93 -7.49 5.62
N ARG A 120 -2.78 -7.02 4.38
CA ARG A 120 -1.52 -7.01 3.63
C ARG A 120 -0.88 -5.63 3.51
N CYS A 121 -1.68 -4.57 3.63
CA CYS A 121 -1.24 -3.17 3.54
C CYS A 121 -0.02 -2.79 4.41
N PRO A 122 0.16 -3.33 5.64
CA PRO A 122 1.35 -3.03 6.45
C PRO A 122 2.63 -3.63 5.86
N ALA A 123 2.56 -4.85 5.33
CA ALA A 123 3.72 -5.61 4.85
C ALA A 123 4.30 -5.05 3.54
N LEU A 124 3.50 -4.32 2.76
CA LEU A 124 3.95 -3.79 1.47
C LEU A 124 4.81 -2.55 1.67
N ALA A 125 6.08 -2.65 1.31
CA ALA A 125 6.93 -1.50 1.07
C ALA A 125 6.59 -0.89 -0.30
N THR A 126 6.55 0.45 -0.38
CA THR A 126 6.39 1.16 -1.66
C THR A 126 7.71 1.34 -2.41
N THR A 127 8.81 0.85 -1.82
CA THR A 127 10.12 0.66 -2.44
C THR A 127 10.46 -0.83 -2.38
N VAL A 128 10.99 -1.36 -3.48
CA VAL A 128 11.51 -2.73 -3.52
C VAL A 128 12.72 -2.80 -2.59
N VAL A 129 12.63 -3.61 -1.54
CA VAL A 129 13.75 -3.89 -0.65
C VAL A 129 14.60 -4.99 -1.30
N GLU A 130 15.94 -4.89 -1.24
CA GLU A 130 16.82 -5.97 -1.70
C GLU A 130 16.46 -7.28 -0.97
N GLY A 131 16.20 -8.34 -1.74
CA GLY A 131 15.76 -9.64 -1.22
C GLY A 131 14.24 -9.83 -1.07
N ASP A 132 13.42 -8.83 -1.42
CA ASP A 132 11.95 -8.94 -1.46
C ASP A 132 11.44 -9.27 -2.87
N ASP A 133 11.74 -10.48 -3.35
CA ASP A 133 11.36 -10.94 -4.69
C ASP A 133 9.84 -10.91 -4.91
N LEU A 134 9.05 -11.24 -3.87
CA LEU A 134 7.59 -11.17 -3.91
C LEU A 134 7.11 -9.72 -4.00
N GLY A 135 7.68 -8.80 -3.23
CA GLY A 135 7.37 -7.38 -3.29
C GLY A 135 7.68 -6.78 -4.65
N ALA A 136 8.81 -7.16 -5.26
CA ALA A 136 9.18 -6.74 -6.62
C ALA A 136 8.15 -7.21 -7.66
N LEU A 137 7.76 -8.48 -7.61
CA LEU A 137 6.76 -9.06 -8.50
C LEU A 137 5.38 -8.41 -8.34
N VAL A 138 4.93 -8.18 -7.09
CA VAL A 138 3.64 -7.52 -6.80
C VAL A 138 3.63 -6.05 -7.26
N ALA A 139 4.76 -5.36 -7.11
CA ALA A 139 4.92 -3.97 -7.51
C ALA A 139 4.97 -3.79 -9.04
N ASP A 140 5.34 -4.80 -9.82
CA ASP A 140 5.41 -4.68 -11.29
C ASP A 140 3.99 -4.54 -11.91
N PRO A 141 3.68 -3.44 -12.62
CA PRO A 141 2.42 -3.27 -13.34
C PRO A 141 2.13 -4.33 -14.43
N GLY A 142 3.19 -4.95 -14.98
CA GLY A 142 3.15 -5.96 -16.02
C GLY A 142 2.86 -7.37 -15.52
N THR A 143 3.04 -7.64 -14.22
CA THR A 143 2.80 -8.96 -13.63
C THR A 143 1.33 -9.36 -13.75
N THR A 144 1.09 -10.53 -14.34
CA THR A 144 -0.24 -11.14 -14.45
C THR A 144 -0.62 -11.95 -13.21
N ARG A 145 -1.89 -12.34 -13.12
CA ARG A 145 -2.37 -13.15 -12.00
C ARG A 145 -1.76 -14.55 -12.04
N GLU A 146 -1.66 -15.12 -13.22
CA GLU A 146 -1.09 -16.45 -13.44
C GLU A 146 0.39 -16.50 -13.06
N GLN A 147 1.16 -15.46 -13.39
CA GLN A 147 2.56 -15.34 -12.99
C GLN A 147 2.72 -15.28 -11.46
N LEU A 148 1.83 -14.54 -10.79
CA LEU A 148 1.85 -14.45 -9.33
C LEU A 148 1.45 -15.76 -8.66
N ASP A 149 0.41 -16.44 -9.16
CA ASP A 149 -0.04 -17.73 -8.63
C ASP A 149 1.03 -18.83 -8.85
N ALA A 150 1.74 -18.82 -9.98
CA ALA A 150 2.86 -19.72 -10.24
C ALA A 150 4.00 -19.53 -9.24
N TRP A 151 4.41 -18.28 -8.99
CA TRP A 151 5.44 -17.97 -7.99
C TRP A 151 5.03 -18.46 -6.60
N ILE A 152 3.77 -18.25 -6.19
CA ILE A 152 3.25 -18.69 -4.88
C ILE A 152 3.31 -20.22 -4.77
N ALA A 153 2.96 -20.94 -5.83
CA ALA A 153 3.02 -22.40 -5.84
C ALA A 153 4.47 -22.93 -5.71
N GLU A 154 5.43 -22.31 -6.40
CA GLU A 154 6.84 -22.66 -6.32
C GLU A 154 7.44 -22.36 -4.94
N ALA A 155 7.14 -21.18 -4.37
CA ALA A 155 7.58 -20.81 -3.03
C ALA A 155 6.98 -21.71 -1.94
N GLY A 156 5.73 -22.15 -2.11
CA GLY A 156 5.08 -23.12 -1.23
C GLY A 156 5.67 -24.53 -1.33
N ALA A 157 6.16 -24.93 -2.50
CA ALA A 157 6.81 -26.23 -2.71
C ALA A 157 8.25 -26.29 -2.18
N GLY A 158 8.91 -25.14 -1.99
CA GLY A 158 10.26 -25.03 -1.42
C GLY A 158 10.32 -24.84 0.11
N ALA A 159 9.19 -24.64 0.78
CA ALA A 159 9.15 -24.46 2.23
C ALA A 159 9.35 -25.81 2.95
N PRO A 160 10.32 -25.97 3.86
CA PRO A 160 10.44 -27.20 4.65
C PRO A 160 9.16 -27.41 5.46
N ALA A 161 8.67 -28.65 5.46
CA ALA A 161 7.55 -29.05 6.31
C ALA A 161 7.87 -28.67 7.77
N ARG A 162 7.01 -27.83 8.36
CA ARG A 162 7.09 -27.45 9.77
C ARG A 162 6.81 -28.64 10.68
#